data_AF-A0A941TJ44-F1
#
_entry.id   AF-A0A941TJ44-F1
#
_cell.length_a   1.000
_cell.length_b   1.000
_cell.length_c   1.000
_cell.angle_alpha   90.00
_cell.angle_beta   90.00
_cell.angle_gamma   90.00
#
_symmetry.space_group_name_H-M   'P 1'
#
loop_
_entity.id
_entity.type
_entity.pdbx_description
1 polymer ?
#
loop_
_entity_poly.entity_id
_entity_poly.type
_entity_poly.pdbx_seq_one_letter_code
_entity_poly.pdbx_strand_id
1 'polypeptide(L)'
;MMRRLLSLVLCAALLCLGAEAHAQSQSLPPGVTNPAEYKAYVSAIGTQDAARRAQALEIFLAWYPNSVLRMQAFEQAMAAWQAAGNPAKADAVAVRLLQLDPDNVRALANRAYSGRTQAMTGDDKALAPAVEAAQHGMAALPKWQKPNGMADPDFTRLKMQIVAVFDGTLGFAALRAKDYAKARSHLLEAVSVDPDNLPDTYQLAVALLEGKPIDPLGFWYGARAIAIARAAKNDAAAAEIEKYAAARYRHYHGSDDGWSQLVTRVAAGERRPPDNFGTTVTRAMSPAETAVQMAAAAADPGTLPFGDWELILSHRDDSDDNKAAAEKTWNAIVERQRGGARLKLPVKVIRATTERIEAALSERNQSNGVVDIDIDLAHSLRPLPAAGSMISIIGTLSDYRPRPFLFFLTKAELAEESMPVAGGACADPRPQMCTQEYRPACGLRRDGSRKTYGNACGACADSEVVSQSAGACP
;
A
#
# COMPACT_ATOMS: atom_id res chain seq x y z
N MET A 1 -26.95 -10.66 0.38
CA MET A 1 -26.71 -12.08 0.67
C MET A 1 -26.58 -12.38 2.16
N MET A 2 -25.88 -11.56 2.97
CA MET A 2 -25.78 -11.72 4.43
C MET A 2 -27.13 -11.71 5.19
N ARG A 3 -28.07 -10.84 4.78
CA ARG A 3 -29.49 -10.89 5.23
C ARG A 3 -30.18 -12.23 4.90
N ARG A 4 -29.78 -12.90 3.82
CA ARG A 4 -30.31 -14.22 3.45
C ARG A 4 -29.56 -15.34 4.19
N LEU A 5 -28.25 -15.25 4.42
CA LEU A 5 -27.46 -16.26 5.12
C LEU A 5 -27.77 -16.30 6.62
N LEU A 6 -27.82 -15.18 7.35
CA LEU A 6 -28.25 -15.19 8.75
C LEU A 6 -29.72 -15.65 8.90
N SER A 7 -30.58 -15.24 7.96
CA SER A 7 -31.98 -15.71 7.90
C SER A 7 -32.08 -17.19 7.53
N LEU A 8 -31.21 -17.73 6.67
CA LEU A 8 -31.17 -19.16 6.28
C LEU A 8 -30.62 -20.04 7.40
N VAL A 9 -29.68 -19.52 8.19
CA VAL A 9 -29.00 -20.25 9.27
C VAL A 9 -29.86 -20.37 10.52
N LEU A 10 -30.74 -19.39 10.81
CA LEU A 10 -31.77 -19.53 11.84
C LEU A 10 -33.11 -20.13 11.32
N CYS A 11 -33.40 -20.09 10.02
CA CYS A 11 -34.61 -20.73 9.44
C CYS A 11 -34.45 -22.21 9.04
N ALA A 12 -33.28 -22.85 9.25
CA ALA A 12 -33.00 -24.22 8.78
C ALA A 12 -33.83 -25.35 9.44
N ALA A 13 -34.95 -25.04 10.09
CA ALA A 13 -35.91 -26.01 10.63
C ALA A 13 -37.31 -25.91 9.97
N LEU A 14 -37.39 -25.40 8.73
CA LEU A 14 -38.64 -25.30 7.97
C LEU A 14 -38.63 -26.22 6.74
N LEU A 15 -38.37 -27.51 6.95
CA LEU A 15 -38.66 -28.55 5.96
C LEU A 15 -39.21 -29.78 6.65
N CYS A 16 -40.53 -29.78 6.83
CA CYS A 16 -41.47 -30.87 6.51
C CYS A 16 -42.76 -30.57 7.25
N LEU A 17 -43.86 -30.55 6.50
CA LEU A 17 -45.26 -30.82 6.86
C LEU A 17 -46.18 -29.89 6.05
N GLY A 18 -46.32 -30.22 4.77
CA GLY A 18 -47.43 -29.79 3.95
C GLY A 18 -48.35 -30.97 3.66
N ALA A 19 -49.62 -30.82 4.05
CA ALA A 19 -50.80 -31.64 3.74
C ALA A 19 -50.90 -33.04 4.38
N GLU A 20 -51.76 -33.17 5.41
CA GLU A 20 -53.13 -33.69 5.26
C GLU A 20 -53.88 -33.58 6.60
N ALA A 21 -55.15 -33.20 6.52
CA ALA A 21 -56.06 -33.18 7.65
C ALA A 21 -56.41 -34.62 8.05
N HIS A 22 -55.67 -35.18 8.99
CA HIS A 22 -56.11 -36.32 9.80
C HIS A 22 -55.90 -35.98 11.26
N ALA A 23 -56.97 -36.06 12.05
CA ALA A 23 -56.94 -35.99 13.50
C ALA A 23 -56.24 -37.24 14.06
N GLN A 24 -54.93 -37.31 13.91
CA GLN A 24 -54.08 -38.19 14.70
C GLN A 24 -53.62 -37.40 15.92
N SER A 25 -53.87 -37.97 17.09
CA SER A 25 -53.31 -37.55 18.36
C SER A 25 -51.79 -37.51 18.26
N GLN A 26 -51.24 -36.36 17.86
CA GLN A 26 -49.82 -36.08 17.93
C GLN A 26 -49.43 -36.14 19.39
N SER A 27 -48.58 -37.11 19.74
CA SER A 27 -47.97 -37.18 21.06
C SER A 27 -47.26 -35.84 21.33
N LEU A 28 -47.52 -35.25 22.49
CA LEU A 28 -46.87 -34.00 22.88
C LEU A 28 -45.36 -34.24 23.00
N PRO A 29 -44.52 -33.27 22.58
CA PRO A 29 -43.09 -33.36 22.79
C PRO A 29 -42.76 -33.56 24.29
N PRO A 30 -41.63 -34.21 24.60
CA PRO A 30 -41.20 -34.40 25.98
C PRO A 30 -41.21 -33.09 26.78
N GLY A 31 -41.86 -33.10 27.95
CA GLY A 31 -41.97 -31.94 28.84
C GLY A 31 -43.16 -31.01 28.55
N VAL A 32 -43.83 -31.14 27.40
CA VAL A 32 -45.04 -30.35 27.11
C VAL A 32 -46.25 -31.09 27.67
N THR A 33 -46.92 -30.50 28.65
CA THR A 33 -48.08 -31.11 29.32
C THR A 33 -49.42 -30.52 28.89
N ASN A 34 -49.40 -29.36 28.21
CA ASN A 34 -50.58 -28.64 27.76
C ASN A 34 -50.72 -28.68 26.22
N PRO A 35 -51.74 -29.38 25.68
CA PRO A 35 -51.98 -29.40 24.23
C PRO A 35 -52.27 -28.04 23.60
N ALA A 36 -52.91 -27.12 24.34
CA ALA A 36 -53.23 -25.78 23.84
C ALA A 36 -51.96 -24.93 23.65
N GLU A 37 -51.00 -25.06 24.56
CA GLU A 37 -49.67 -24.45 24.45
C GLU A 37 -48.94 -24.95 23.21
N TYR A 38 -48.88 -26.28 23.02
CA TYR A 38 -48.20 -26.86 21.86
C TYR A 38 -48.84 -26.38 20.55
N LYS A 39 -50.17 -26.39 20.46
CA LYS A 39 -50.90 -25.89 19.29
C LYS A 39 -50.63 -24.41 19.02
N ALA A 40 -50.57 -23.58 20.06
CA ALA A 40 -50.27 -22.15 19.93
C ALA A 40 -48.84 -21.93 19.41
N TYR A 41 -47.86 -22.67 19.93
CA TYR A 41 -46.48 -22.62 19.44
C TYR A 41 -46.35 -23.06 17.98
N VAL A 42 -46.93 -24.22 17.62
CA VAL A 42 -46.91 -24.74 16.25
C VAL A 42 -47.59 -23.78 15.28
N SER A 43 -48.72 -23.19 15.68
CA SER A 43 -49.41 -22.16 14.89
C SER A 43 -48.55 -20.90 14.70
N ALA A 44 -47.83 -20.48 15.74
CA ALA A 44 -46.96 -19.32 15.66
C ALA A 44 -45.81 -19.56 14.67
N ILE A 45 -45.07 -20.67 14.81
CA ILE A 45 -43.95 -21.00 13.91
C ILE A 45 -44.41 -21.24 12.46
N GLY A 46 -45.62 -21.76 12.25
CA GLY A 46 -46.20 -21.97 10.91
C GLY A 46 -46.62 -20.69 10.19
N THR A 47 -46.56 -19.53 10.85
CA THR A 47 -46.90 -18.24 10.24
C THR A 47 -45.88 -17.88 9.17
N GLN A 48 -46.34 -17.65 7.94
CA GLN A 48 -45.48 -17.43 6.77
C GLN A 48 -44.75 -16.07 6.83
N ASP A 49 -45.49 -15.00 7.10
CA ASP A 49 -44.91 -13.65 7.22
C ASP A 49 -44.01 -13.56 8.45
N ALA A 50 -42.76 -13.14 8.25
CA ALA A 50 -41.74 -13.14 9.29
C ALA A 50 -42.07 -12.20 10.46
N ALA A 51 -42.63 -11.01 10.18
CA ALA A 51 -42.98 -10.05 11.22
C ALA A 51 -44.17 -10.54 12.05
N ARG A 52 -45.18 -11.12 11.40
CA ARG A 52 -46.34 -11.74 12.08
C ARG A 52 -45.93 -12.98 12.88
N ARG A 53 -45.02 -13.80 12.35
CA ARG A 53 -44.46 -14.95 13.07
C ARG A 53 -43.76 -14.51 14.35
N ALA A 54 -42.93 -13.47 14.27
CA ALA A 54 -42.25 -12.92 15.43
C ALA A 54 -43.25 -12.42 16.49
N GLN A 55 -44.27 -11.67 16.07
CA GLN A 55 -45.34 -11.20 16.97
C GLN A 55 -46.13 -12.35 17.60
N ALA A 56 -46.48 -13.38 16.82
CA ALA A 56 -47.20 -14.56 17.33
C ALA A 56 -46.37 -15.32 18.37
N LEU A 57 -45.05 -15.42 18.18
CA LEU A 57 -44.15 -16.03 19.15
C LEU A 57 -43.99 -15.18 20.41
N GLU A 58 -43.96 -13.84 20.31
CA GLU A 58 -43.98 -12.97 21.48
C GLU A 58 -45.31 -13.04 22.26
N ILE A 59 -46.44 -13.18 21.56
CA ILE A 59 -47.74 -13.44 22.19
C ILE A 59 -47.72 -14.79 22.92
N PHE A 60 -47.18 -15.83 22.28
CA PHE A 60 -47.01 -17.14 22.91
C PHE A 60 -46.18 -17.03 24.20
N LEU A 61 -45.05 -16.30 24.17
CA LEU A 61 -44.21 -16.07 25.34
C LEU A 61 -44.93 -15.33 26.47
N ALA A 62 -45.84 -14.41 26.12
CA ALA A 62 -46.65 -13.69 27.10
C ALA A 62 -47.75 -14.57 27.71
N TRP A 63 -48.39 -15.42 26.92
CA TRP A 63 -49.48 -16.30 27.37
C TRP A 63 -48.98 -17.55 28.10
N TYR A 64 -47.78 -18.04 27.76
CA TYR A 64 -47.19 -19.25 28.32
C TYR A 64 -45.77 -18.99 28.86
N PRO A 65 -45.58 -18.10 29.86
CA PRO A 65 -44.25 -17.69 30.34
C PRO A 65 -43.44 -18.83 30.99
N ASN A 66 -44.12 -19.87 31.47
CA ASN A 66 -43.53 -21.06 32.10
C ASN A 66 -43.46 -22.27 31.15
N SER A 67 -43.73 -22.06 29.86
CA SER A 67 -43.63 -23.09 28.84
C SER A 67 -42.22 -23.69 28.78
N VAL A 68 -42.12 -25.02 28.64
CA VAL A 68 -40.85 -25.68 28.33
C VAL A 68 -40.32 -25.30 26.94
N LEU A 69 -41.18 -24.77 26.07
CA LEU A 69 -40.85 -24.28 24.73
C LEU A 69 -40.39 -22.81 24.76
N ARG A 70 -40.42 -22.12 25.90
CA ARG A 70 -40.14 -20.67 25.94
C ARG A 70 -38.77 -20.33 25.35
N MET A 71 -37.75 -21.14 25.62
CA MET A 71 -36.39 -20.88 25.13
C MET A 71 -36.35 -20.94 23.61
N GLN A 72 -36.98 -21.97 23.01
CA GLN A 72 -37.10 -22.10 21.57
C GLN A 72 -37.96 -20.97 20.98
N ALA A 73 -39.04 -20.57 21.65
CA ALA A 73 -39.89 -19.47 21.20
C ALA A 73 -39.14 -18.12 21.18
N PHE A 74 -38.29 -17.83 22.16
CA PHE A 74 -37.42 -16.65 22.13
C PHE A 74 -36.44 -16.69 20.96
N GLU A 75 -35.74 -17.81 20.74
CA GLU A 75 -34.81 -17.95 19.61
C GLU A 75 -35.52 -17.81 18.26
N GLN A 76 -36.71 -18.40 18.11
CA GLN A 76 -37.52 -18.31 16.89
C GLN A 76 -38.08 -16.90 16.68
N ALA A 77 -38.48 -16.20 17.75
CA ALA A 77 -38.94 -14.81 17.65
C ALA A 77 -37.81 -13.88 17.20
N MET A 78 -36.61 -14.06 17.75
CA MET A 78 -35.41 -13.33 17.34
C MET A 78 -35.08 -13.59 15.87
N ALA A 79 -35.07 -14.86 15.45
CA ALA A 79 -34.86 -15.27 14.06
C ALA A 79 -35.90 -14.63 13.10
N ALA A 80 -37.16 -14.65 13.50
CA ALA A 80 -38.25 -14.10 12.72
C ALA A 80 -38.14 -12.57 12.57
N TRP A 81 -37.72 -11.84 13.62
CA TRP A 81 -37.43 -10.41 13.50
C TRP A 81 -36.24 -10.10 12.60
N GLN A 82 -35.19 -10.93 12.64
CA GLN A 82 -34.06 -10.81 11.70
C GLN A 82 -34.52 -11.00 10.25
N ALA A 83 -35.30 -12.05 9.99
CA ALA A 83 -35.88 -12.33 8.67
C ALA A 83 -36.84 -11.23 8.19
N ALA A 84 -37.56 -10.59 9.12
CA ALA A 84 -38.41 -9.43 8.87
C ALA A 84 -37.62 -8.12 8.63
N GLY A 85 -36.29 -8.16 8.70
CA GLY A 85 -35.44 -6.99 8.51
C GLY A 85 -35.51 -5.98 9.66
N ASN A 86 -35.89 -6.40 10.86
CA ASN A 86 -36.02 -5.55 12.03
C ASN A 86 -34.98 -5.92 13.13
N PRO A 87 -33.72 -5.50 12.97
CA PRO A 87 -32.64 -5.90 13.88
C PRO A 87 -32.83 -5.37 15.30
N ALA A 88 -33.42 -4.18 15.48
CA ALA A 88 -33.69 -3.61 16.79
C ALA A 88 -34.66 -4.48 17.62
N LYS A 89 -35.72 -5.01 16.98
CA LYS A 89 -36.64 -5.93 17.66
C LYS A 89 -36.00 -7.28 17.93
N ALA A 90 -35.18 -7.78 17.01
CA ALA A 90 -34.42 -9.01 17.24
C ALA A 90 -33.48 -8.86 18.46
N ASP A 91 -32.78 -7.73 18.56
CA ASP A 91 -31.90 -7.41 19.68
C ASP A 91 -32.66 -7.32 21.01
N ALA A 92 -33.84 -6.68 21.01
CA ALA A 92 -34.71 -6.61 22.19
C ALA A 92 -35.21 -8.00 22.66
N VAL A 93 -35.41 -8.94 21.74
CA VAL A 93 -35.69 -10.35 22.07
C VAL A 93 -34.43 -11.03 22.61
N ALA A 94 -33.26 -10.81 22.00
CA ALA A 94 -31.99 -11.36 22.44
C ALA A 94 -31.64 -10.92 23.87
N VAL A 95 -31.83 -9.65 24.22
CA VAL A 95 -31.61 -9.12 25.58
C VAL A 95 -32.51 -9.82 26.60
N ARG A 96 -33.79 -10.00 26.29
CA ARG A 96 -34.73 -10.73 27.15
C ARG A 96 -34.32 -12.20 27.30
N LEU A 97 -33.86 -12.84 26.23
CA LEU A 97 -33.37 -14.21 26.25
C LEU A 97 -32.11 -14.35 27.13
N LEU A 98 -31.16 -13.41 27.05
CA LEU A 98 -29.93 -13.42 27.84
C LEU A 98 -30.16 -13.19 29.34
N GLN A 99 -31.26 -12.55 29.74
CA GLN A 99 -31.67 -12.48 31.15
C GLN A 99 -32.08 -13.86 31.71
N LEU A 100 -32.53 -14.77 30.84
CA LEU A 100 -32.99 -16.10 31.21
C LEU A 100 -31.88 -17.14 31.08
N ASP A 101 -31.04 -16.99 30.06
CA ASP A 101 -29.90 -17.85 29.75
C ASP A 101 -28.73 -16.96 29.29
N PRO A 102 -27.86 -16.52 30.22
CA PRO A 102 -26.71 -15.67 29.89
C PRO A 102 -25.75 -16.31 28.89
N ASP A 103 -25.70 -17.65 28.81
CA ASP A 103 -24.81 -18.40 27.91
C ASP A 103 -25.49 -18.72 26.57
N ASN A 104 -26.65 -18.13 26.25
CA ASN A 104 -27.35 -18.40 25.00
C ASN A 104 -26.54 -17.89 23.79
N VAL A 105 -25.84 -18.81 23.14
CA VAL A 105 -24.91 -18.54 22.05
C VAL A 105 -25.56 -17.81 20.87
N ARG A 106 -26.81 -18.12 20.54
CA ARG A 106 -27.53 -17.47 19.43
C ARG A 106 -27.88 -16.01 19.75
N ALA A 107 -28.29 -15.74 20.98
CA ALA A 107 -28.56 -14.38 21.43
C ALA A 107 -27.28 -13.54 21.52
N LEU A 108 -26.18 -14.12 22.02
CA LEU A 108 -24.86 -13.47 22.03
C LEU A 108 -24.39 -13.15 20.61
N ALA A 109 -24.56 -14.07 19.65
CA ALA A 109 -24.24 -13.84 18.24
C ALA A 109 -25.08 -12.72 17.61
N ASN A 110 -26.38 -12.66 17.93
CA ASN A 110 -27.24 -11.56 17.50
C ASN A 110 -26.74 -10.21 18.02
N ARG A 111 -26.42 -10.12 19.31
CA ARG A 111 -25.90 -8.91 19.96
C ARG A 111 -24.59 -8.44 19.33
N ALA A 112 -23.66 -9.38 19.12
CA ALA A 112 -22.37 -9.10 18.47
C ALA A 112 -22.57 -8.54 17.05
N TYR A 113 -23.37 -9.21 16.22
CA TYR A 113 -23.66 -8.78 14.86
C TYR A 113 -24.37 -7.42 14.80
N SER A 114 -25.39 -7.24 15.64
CA SER A 114 -26.22 -6.03 15.69
C SER A 114 -25.38 -4.81 16.08
N GLY A 115 -24.65 -4.90 17.20
CA GLY A 115 -23.86 -3.78 17.67
C GLY A 115 -22.67 -3.47 16.76
N ARG A 116 -22.04 -4.46 16.12
CA ARG A 116 -21.04 -4.22 15.07
C ARG A 116 -21.63 -3.44 13.90
N THR A 117 -22.81 -3.85 13.42
CA THR A 117 -23.49 -3.18 12.30
C THR A 117 -23.83 -1.74 12.64
N GLN A 118 -24.34 -1.48 13.85
CA GLN A 118 -24.62 -0.13 14.35
C GLN A 118 -23.36 0.74 14.40
N ALA A 119 -22.25 0.19 14.92
CA ALA A 119 -20.97 0.87 14.97
C ALA A 119 -20.41 1.20 13.57
N MET A 120 -20.59 0.31 12.59
CA MET A 120 -20.21 0.59 11.19
C MET A 120 -21.03 1.72 10.57
N THR A 121 -22.26 1.96 11.05
CA THR A 121 -23.13 3.07 10.60
C THR A 121 -22.99 4.35 11.43
N GLY A 122 -22.06 4.39 12.39
CA GLY A 122 -21.70 5.59 13.16
C GLY A 122 -22.09 5.58 14.63
N ASP A 123 -22.77 4.53 15.14
CA ASP A 123 -23.04 4.40 16.57
C ASP A 123 -21.92 3.63 17.29
N ASP A 124 -20.80 4.31 17.51
CA ASP A 124 -19.61 3.70 18.12
C ASP A 124 -19.87 3.13 19.54
N LYS A 125 -20.91 3.61 20.24
CA LYS A 125 -21.26 3.12 21.59
C LYS A 125 -21.78 1.68 21.56
N ALA A 126 -22.30 1.23 20.42
CA ALA A 126 -22.80 -0.13 20.25
C ALA A 126 -21.67 -1.18 20.17
N LEU A 127 -20.42 -0.76 19.93
CA LEU A 127 -19.30 -1.68 19.73
C LEU A 127 -18.86 -2.40 21.01
N ALA A 128 -18.75 -1.70 22.15
CA ALA A 128 -18.28 -2.33 23.38
C ALA A 128 -19.20 -3.47 23.87
N PRO A 129 -20.54 -3.31 23.92
CA PRO A 129 -21.44 -4.42 24.22
C PRO A 129 -21.39 -5.55 23.20
N ALA A 130 -21.14 -5.26 21.92
CA ALA A 130 -20.98 -6.28 20.89
C ALA A 130 -19.71 -7.11 21.09
N VAL A 131 -18.61 -6.48 21.50
CA VAL A 131 -17.35 -7.16 21.83
C VAL A 131 -17.53 -8.06 23.06
N GLU A 132 -18.19 -7.56 24.11
CA GLU A 132 -18.49 -8.36 25.30
C GLU A 132 -19.32 -9.60 24.94
N ALA A 133 -20.39 -9.41 24.15
CA ALA A 133 -21.22 -10.52 23.67
C ALA A 133 -20.42 -11.54 22.83
N ALA A 134 -19.50 -11.06 21.97
CA ALA A 134 -18.67 -11.93 21.17
C ALA A 134 -17.67 -12.76 22.00
N GLN A 135 -17.03 -12.13 22.99
CA GLN A 135 -16.11 -12.81 23.91
C GLN A 135 -16.84 -13.84 24.78
N HIS A 136 -18.01 -13.47 25.31
CA HIS A 136 -18.84 -14.39 26.08
C HIS A 136 -19.32 -15.55 25.21
N GLY A 137 -19.78 -15.28 23.99
CA GLY A 137 -20.21 -16.30 23.04
C GLY A 137 -19.11 -17.30 22.72
N MET A 138 -17.89 -16.82 22.49
CA MET A 138 -16.69 -17.65 22.34
C MET A 138 -16.47 -18.59 23.55
N ALA A 139 -16.65 -18.09 24.77
CA ALA A 139 -16.50 -18.88 26.00
C ALA A 139 -17.64 -19.88 26.24
N ALA A 140 -18.85 -19.59 25.75
CA ALA A 140 -20.03 -20.46 25.88
C ALA A 140 -20.06 -21.61 24.83
N LEU A 141 -19.49 -21.39 23.65
CA LEU A 141 -19.50 -22.33 22.52
C LEU A 141 -19.03 -23.77 22.81
N PRO A 142 -18.02 -24.03 23.65
CA PRO A 142 -17.62 -25.40 24.00
C PRO A 142 -18.69 -26.18 24.76
N LYS A 143 -19.56 -25.48 25.49
CA LYS A 143 -20.64 -26.07 26.29
C LYS A 143 -21.97 -26.16 25.54
N TRP A 144 -22.05 -25.49 24.39
CA TRP A 144 -23.30 -25.36 23.64
C TRP A 144 -23.76 -26.71 23.09
N GLN A 145 -24.95 -27.12 23.53
CA GLN A 145 -25.56 -28.37 23.13
C GLN A 145 -26.25 -28.22 21.77
N LYS A 146 -26.19 -29.28 20.98
CA LYS A 146 -26.90 -29.37 19.71
C LYS A 146 -28.41 -29.23 19.94
N PRO A 147 -29.11 -28.35 19.20
CA PRO A 147 -30.57 -28.28 19.26
C PRO A 147 -31.24 -29.61 18.88
N ASN A 148 -32.32 -29.95 19.57
CA ASN A 148 -33.10 -31.16 19.29
C ASN A 148 -33.59 -31.16 17.84
N GLY A 149 -33.43 -32.29 17.15
CA GLY A 149 -33.85 -32.44 15.74
C GLY A 149 -32.87 -31.87 14.70
N MET A 150 -31.73 -31.28 15.11
CA MET A 150 -30.69 -30.83 14.18
C MET A 150 -29.69 -31.95 13.87
N ALA A 151 -29.32 -32.11 12.60
CA ALA A 151 -28.28 -33.04 12.18
C ALA A 151 -26.87 -32.53 12.58
N ASP A 152 -25.93 -33.42 12.85
CA ASP A 152 -24.56 -33.03 13.28
C ASP A 152 -23.81 -32.16 12.26
N PRO A 153 -23.88 -32.43 10.94
CA PRO A 153 -23.26 -31.54 9.94
C PRO A 153 -23.87 -30.13 9.95
N ASP A 154 -25.18 -30.03 10.17
CA ASP A 154 -25.87 -28.73 10.25
C ASP A 154 -25.48 -27.97 11.51
N PHE A 155 -25.36 -28.66 12.64
CA PHE A 155 -24.90 -28.06 13.88
C PHE A 155 -23.45 -27.58 13.79
N THR A 156 -22.57 -28.37 13.15
CA THR A 156 -21.18 -27.99 12.92
C THR A 156 -21.09 -26.73 12.05
N ARG A 157 -21.86 -26.67 10.97
CA ARG A 157 -21.94 -25.51 10.10
C ARG A 157 -22.47 -24.28 10.83
N LEU A 158 -23.54 -24.44 11.61
CA LEU A 158 -24.08 -23.37 12.45
C LEU A 158 -23.04 -22.85 13.45
N LYS A 159 -22.29 -23.75 14.08
CA LYS A 159 -21.21 -23.41 15.02
C LYS A 159 -20.14 -22.56 14.33
N MET A 160 -19.65 -22.98 13.16
CA MET A 160 -18.66 -22.22 12.39
C MET A 160 -19.18 -20.83 11.99
N GLN A 161 -20.44 -20.72 11.59
CA GLN A 161 -21.03 -19.42 11.20
C GLN A 161 -21.15 -18.46 12.39
N ILE A 162 -21.49 -18.98 13.56
CA ILE A 162 -21.53 -18.18 14.80
C ILE A 162 -20.11 -17.75 15.21
N VAL A 163 -19.13 -18.67 15.12
CA VAL A 163 -17.71 -18.34 15.34
C VAL A 163 -17.29 -17.19 14.42
N ALA A 164 -17.60 -17.26 13.12
CA ALA A 164 -17.30 -16.20 12.17
C ALA A 164 -17.96 -14.85 12.51
N VAL A 165 -19.18 -14.85 13.06
CA VAL A 165 -19.83 -13.61 13.53
C VAL A 165 -19.07 -12.99 14.70
N PHE A 166 -18.65 -13.81 15.66
CA PHE A 166 -17.86 -13.37 16.80
C PHE A 166 -16.49 -12.86 16.37
N ASP A 167 -15.76 -13.64 15.58
CA ASP A 167 -14.46 -13.26 15.03
C ASP A 167 -14.55 -11.99 14.18
N GLY A 168 -15.54 -11.85 13.31
CA GLY A 168 -15.75 -10.62 12.55
C GLY A 168 -15.96 -9.40 13.47
N THR A 169 -16.67 -9.57 14.59
CA THR A 169 -16.90 -8.50 15.58
C THR A 169 -15.62 -8.14 16.34
N LEU A 170 -14.89 -9.14 16.82
CA LEU A 170 -13.62 -8.95 17.54
C LEU A 170 -12.54 -8.37 16.62
N GLY A 171 -12.48 -8.84 15.38
CA GLY A 171 -11.60 -8.35 14.34
C GLY A 171 -11.87 -6.90 13.96
N PHE A 172 -13.15 -6.53 13.81
CA PHE A 172 -13.54 -5.13 13.61
C PHE A 172 -13.13 -4.23 14.78
N ALA A 173 -13.36 -4.68 16.02
CA ALA A 173 -12.97 -3.93 17.20
C ALA A 173 -11.45 -3.74 17.30
N ALA A 174 -10.67 -4.78 17.03
CA ALA A 174 -9.21 -4.72 16.96
C ALA A 174 -8.75 -3.75 15.86
N LEU A 175 -9.39 -3.77 14.69
CA LEU A 175 -9.08 -2.85 13.60
C LEU A 175 -9.35 -1.39 13.99
N ARG A 176 -10.47 -1.11 14.67
CA ARG A 176 -10.79 0.23 15.20
C ARG A 176 -9.76 0.68 16.25
N ALA A 177 -9.23 -0.25 17.03
CA ALA A 177 -8.14 -0.02 17.98
C ALA A 177 -6.74 0.06 17.33
N LYS A 178 -6.64 -0.09 16.00
CA LYS A 178 -5.39 -0.17 15.23
C LYS A 178 -4.47 -1.32 15.65
N ASP A 179 -5.01 -2.33 16.32
CA ASP A 179 -4.32 -3.59 16.60
C ASP A 179 -4.46 -4.49 15.36
N TYR A 180 -3.64 -4.21 14.36
CA TYR A 180 -3.71 -4.88 13.06
C TYR A 180 -3.37 -6.37 13.14
N ALA A 181 -2.49 -6.77 14.07
CA ALA A 181 -2.13 -8.18 14.25
C ALA A 181 -3.34 -8.97 14.77
N LYS A 182 -4.02 -8.46 15.79
CA LYS A 182 -5.23 -9.08 16.33
C LYS A 182 -6.40 -9.02 15.35
N ALA A 183 -6.56 -7.89 14.64
CA ALA A 183 -7.57 -7.74 13.60
C ALA A 183 -7.39 -8.79 12.49
N ARG A 184 -6.16 -8.94 11.99
CA ARG A 184 -5.80 -9.97 11.01
C ARG A 184 -6.21 -11.36 11.49
N SER A 185 -5.82 -11.74 12.72
CA SER A 185 -6.09 -13.08 13.24
C SER A 185 -7.58 -13.42 13.21
N HIS A 186 -8.42 -12.55 13.79
CA HIS A 186 -9.86 -12.80 13.84
C HIS A 186 -10.53 -12.69 12.46
N LEU A 187 -10.19 -11.68 11.66
CA LEU A 187 -10.82 -11.49 10.34
C LEU A 187 -10.46 -12.61 9.37
N LEU A 188 -9.26 -13.19 9.47
CA LEU A 188 -8.88 -14.35 8.66
C LEU A 188 -9.78 -15.56 8.95
N GLU A 189 -10.06 -15.84 10.23
CA GLU A 189 -10.98 -16.91 10.63
C GLU A 189 -12.40 -16.64 10.07
N ALA A 190 -12.91 -15.43 10.24
CA ALA A 190 -14.24 -15.05 9.74
C ALA A 190 -14.36 -15.19 8.21
N VAL A 191 -13.37 -14.68 7.46
CA VAL A 191 -13.34 -14.76 5.98
C VAL A 191 -13.14 -16.19 5.49
N SER A 192 -12.45 -17.05 6.25
CA SER A 192 -12.28 -18.46 5.89
C SER A 192 -13.62 -19.23 5.85
N VAL A 193 -14.54 -18.84 6.73
CA VAL A 193 -15.90 -19.40 6.86
C VAL A 193 -16.87 -18.76 5.86
N ASP A 194 -16.86 -17.43 5.74
CA ASP A 194 -17.71 -16.68 4.80
C ASP A 194 -16.87 -15.77 3.87
N PRO A 195 -16.28 -16.34 2.80
CA PRO A 195 -15.42 -15.60 1.88
C PRO A 195 -16.17 -14.62 0.98
N ASP A 196 -17.51 -14.54 1.07
CA ASP A 196 -18.37 -13.60 0.35
C ASP A 196 -18.82 -12.42 1.26
N ASN A 197 -18.38 -12.38 2.51
CA ASN A 197 -18.68 -11.30 3.44
C ASN A 197 -17.83 -10.06 3.12
N LEU A 198 -18.46 -9.05 2.49
CA LEU A 198 -17.81 -7.82 2.08
C LEU A 198 -17.14 -7.06 3.25
N PRO A 199 -17.84 -6.77 4.38
CA PRO A 199 -17.21 -6.14 5.54
C PRO A 199 -15.95 -6.85 6.02
N ASP A 200 -16.03 -8.16 6.27
CA ASP A 200 -14.90 -8.93 6.82
C ASP A 200 -13.73 -8.99 5.84
N THR A 201 -14.02 -9.20 4.55
CA THR A 201 -13.00 -9.27 3.49
C THR A 201 -12.26 -7.94 3.33
N TYR A 202 -12.99 -6.82 3.28
CA TYR A 202 -12.35 -5.50 3.17
C TYR A 202 -11.57 -5.14 4.42
N GLN A 203 -12.12 -5.41 5.60
CA GLN A 203 -11.45 -5.13 6.87
C GLN A 203 -10.17 -5.97 7.04
N LEU A 204 -10.17 -7.22 6.56
CA LEU A 204 -8.98 -8.06 6.52
C LEU A 204 -7.92 -7.44 5.59
N ALA A 205 -8.32 -6.96 4.42
CA ALA A 205 -7.42 -6.25 3.51
C ALA A 205 -6.77 -5.04 4.20
N VAL A 206 -7.56 -4.21 4.88
CA VAL A 206 -7.04 -3.06 5.64
C VAL A 206 -6.08 -3.52 6.74
N ALA A 207 -6.42 -4.53 7.54
CA ALA A 207 -5.55 -5.04 8.60
C ALA A 207 -4.18 -5.52 8.06
N LEU A 208 -4.18 -6.19 6.90
CA LEU A 208 -2.95 -6.66 6.25
C LEU A 208 -2.12 -5.51 5.65
N LEU A 209 -2.77 -4.48 5.10
CA LEU A 209 -2.10 -3.36 4.43
C LEU A 209 -1.65 -2.22 5.35
N GLU A 210 -2.28 -2.07 6.51
CA GLU A 210 -1.85 -1.12 7.55
C GLU A 210 -0.90 -1.76 8.58
N GLY A 211 -0.83 -3.10 8.60
CA GLY A 211 0.10 -3.86 9.42
C GLY A 211 1.56 -3.54 9.13
N LYS A 212 2.42 -3.78 10.12
CA LYS A 212 3.88 -3.63 9.98
C LYS A 212 4.55 -4.98 10.34
N PRO A 213 5.26 -5.63 9.39
CA PRO A 213 5.38 -5.25 7.98
C PRO A 213 4.04 -5.35 7.23
N ILE A 214 3.93 -4.66 6.10
CA ILE A 214 2.79 -4.80 5.18
C ILE A 214 2.75 -6.24 4.67
N ASP A 215 1.58 -6.87 4.70
CA ASP A 215 1.37 -8.21 4.15
C ASP A 215 0.70 -8.09 2.76
N PRO A 216 1.39 -8.50 1.67
CA PRO A 216 0.87 -8.38 0.32
C PRO A 216 -0.45 -9.11 0.08
N LEU A 217 -0.80 -10.12 0.90
CA LEU A 217 -2.12 -10.77 0.81
C LEU A 217 -3.27 -9.76 0.92
N GLY A 218 -3.05 -8.62 1.59
CA GLY A 218 -4.02 -7.54 1.66
C GLY A 218 -4.47 -7.03 0.29
N PHE A 219 -3.60 -7.07 -0.73
CA PHE A 219 -3.98 -6.67 -2.10
C PHE A 219 -4.95 -7.66 -2.74
N TRP A 220 -4.77 -8.97 -2.51
CA TRP A 220 -5.71 -9.97 -2.97
C TRP A 220 -7.07 -9.82 -2.29
N TYR A 221 -7.11 -9.63 -0.97
CA TYR A 221 -8.36 -9.40 -0.25
C TYR A 221 -9.02 -8.07 -0.63
N GLY A 222 -8.24 -7.03 -0.95
CA GLY A 222 -8.75 -5.78 -1.52
C GLY A 222 -9.45 -6.02 -2.87
N ALA A 223 -8.78 -6.71 -3.80
CA ALA A 223 -9.37 -7.11 -5.08
C ALA A 223 -10.62 -7.98 -4.91
N ARG A 224 -10.61 -8.89 -3.92
CA ARG A 224 -11.76 -9.73 -3.57
C ARG A 224 -12.94 -8.93 -3.07
N ALA A 225 -12.70 -7.95 -2.19
CA ALA A 225 -13.74 -7.05 -1.71
C ALA A 225 -14.36 -6.21 -2.85
N ILE A 226 -13.55 -5.73 -3.81
CA ILE A 226 -14.04 -5.06 -5.02
C ILE A 226 -14.97 -6.00 -5.82
N ALA A 227 -14.56 -7.25 -6.05
CA ALA A 227 -15.36 -8.23 -6.77
C ALA A 227 -16.70 -8.52 -6.06
N ILE A 228 -16.70 -8.67 -4.73
CA ILE A 228 -17.93 -8.87 -3.94
C ILE A 228 -18.85 -7.64 -4.04
N ALA A 229 -18.31 -6.43 -3.92
CA ALA A 229 -19.08 -5.18 -4.00
C ALA A 229 -19.74 -5.00 -5.39
N ARG A 230 -19.00 -5.26 -6.47
CA ARG A 230 -19.52 -5.22 -7.85
C ARG A 230 -20.59 -6.29 -8.07
N ALA A 231 -20.38 -7.51 -7.61
CA ALA A 231 -21.38 -8.58 -7.68
C ALA A 231 -22.68 -8.22 -6.92
N ALA A 232 -22.57 -7.43 -5.86
CA ALA A 232 -23.70 -6.89 -5.10
C ALA A 232 -24.34 -5.63 -5.72
N LYS A 233 -23.87 -5.18 -6.91
CA LYS A 233 -24.26 -3.92 -7.57
C LYS A 233 -24.06 -2.68 -6.67
N ASN A 234 -23.03 -2.71 -5.84
CA ASN A 234 -22.63 -1.59 -4.99
C ASN A 234 -21.36 -0.94 -5.57
N ASP A 235 -21.52 -0.26 -6.70
CA ASP A 235 -20.40 0.34 -7.45
C ASP A 235 -19.70 1.44 -6.65
N ALA A 236 -20.44 2.18 -5.82
CA ALA A 236 -19.86 3.18 -4.92
C ALA A 236 -18.87 2.56 -3.92
N ALA A 237 -19.26 1.46 -3.25
CA ALA A 237 -18.35 0.77 -2.35
C ALA A 237 -17.16 0.15 -3.10
N ALA A 238 -17.39 -0.43 -4.29
CA ALA A 238 -16.32 -0.98 -5.11
C ALA A 238 -15.26 0.08 -5.47
N ALA A 239 -15.70 1.28 -5.86
CA ALA A 239 -14.82 2.39 -6.22
C ALA A 239 -13.99 2.89 -5.03
N GLU A 240 -14.59 3.03 -3.83
CA GLU A 240 -13.86 3.46 -2.63
C GLU A 240 -12.83 2.41 -2.17
N ILE A 241 -13.19 1.12 -2.23
CA ILE A 241 -12.25 0.03 -1.92
C ILE A 241 -11.10 0.02 -2.92
N GLU A 242 -11.39 0.17 -4.22
CA GLU A 242 -10.39 0.20 -5.29
C GLU A 242 -9.43 1.38 -5.12
N LYS A 243 -9.95 2.57 -4.84
CA LYS A 243 -9.13 3.76 -4.56
C LYS A 243 -8.14 3.51 -3.43
N TYR A 244 -8.59 2.91 -2.32
CA TYR A 244 -7.71 2.58 -1.20
C TYR A 244 -6.68 1.51 -1.57
N ALA A 245 -7.12 0.37 -2.10
CA ALA A 245 -6.26 -0.78 -2.32
C ALA A 245 -5.24 -0.53 -3.45
N ALA A 246 -5.64 0.15 -4.53
CA ALA A 246 -4.74 0.52 -5.63
C ALA A 246 -3.70 1.55 -5.18
N ALA A 247 -4.07 2.53 -4.35
CA ALA A 247 -3.12 3.50 -3.82
C ALA A 247 -2.08 2.83 -2.90
N ARG A 248 -2.53 1.90 -2.05
CA ARG A 248 -1.63 1.08 -1.22
C ARG A 248 -0.74 0.18 -2.06
N TYR A 249 -1.28 -0.40 -3.14
CA TYR A 249 -0.52 -1.23 -4.07
C TYR A 249 0.59 -0.42 -4.72
N ARG A 250 0.28 0.74 -5.31
CA ARG A 250 1.29 1.62 -5.93
C ARG A 250 2.37 2.05 -4.95
N HIS A 251 1.99 2.38 -3.72
CA HIS A 251 2.96 2.76 -2.70
C HIS A 251 3.89 1.60 -2.31
N TYR A 252 3.34 0.39 -2.16
CA TYR A 252 4.12 -0.79 -1.80
C TYR A 252 4.96 -1.30 -2.96
N HIS A 253 4.41 -1.37 -4.18
CA HIS A 253 5.02 -1.96 -5.36
C HIS A 253 5.92 -0.98 -6.15
N GLY A 254 5.60 0.31 -6.11
CA GLY A 254 6.29 1.38 -6.84
C GLY A 254 5.63 1.77 -8.16
N SER A 255 4.71 0.95 -8.69
CA SER A 255 3.92 1.23 -9.90
C SER A 255 2.51 0.64 -9.82
N ASP A 256 1.68 0.89 -10.83
CA ASP A 256 0.36 0.26 -10.98
C ASP A 256 0.42 -1.09 -11.75
N ASP A 257 1.62 -1.53 -12.14
CA ASP A 257 1.80 -2.76 -12.94
C ASP A 257 1.27 -3.98 -12.19
N GLY A 258 0.51 -4.85 -12.84
CA GLY A 258 -0.05 -6.05 -12.21
C GLY A 258 -1.39 -5.83 -11.49
N TRP A 259 -1.75 -4.61 -11.10
CA TRP A 259 -2.99 -4.33 -10.35
C TRP A 259 -4.26 -4.70 -11.14
N SER A 260 -4.36 -4.28 -12.40
CA SER A 260 -5.54 -4.53 -13.24
C SER A 260 -5.70 -6.03 -13.54
N GLN A 261 -4.59 -6.76 -13.75
CA GLN A 261 -4.60 -8.20 -13.92
C GLN A 261 -5.08 -8.91 -12.66
N LEU A 262 -4.61 -8.48 -11.48
CA LEU A 262 -5.06 -9.01 -10.18
C LEU A 262 -6.57 -8.85 -10.01
N VAL A 263 -7.09 -7.63 -10.19
CA VAL A 263 -8.54 -7.35 -10.05
C VAL A 263 -9.36 -8.18 -11.02
N THR A 264 -8.92 -8.29 -12.28
CA THR A 264 -9.60 -9.09 -13.31
C THR A 264 -9.61 -10.57 -12.94
N ARG A 265 -8.47 -11.12 -12.52
CA ARG A 265 -8.32 -12.51 -12.12
C ARG A 265 -9.22 -12.86 -10.94
N VAL A 266 -9.24 -12.03 -9.91
CA VAL A 266 -10.09 -12.25 -8.73
C VAL A 266 -11.57 -12.15 -9.08
N ALA A 267 -11.95 -11.18 -9.93
CA ALA A 267 -13.32 -11.04 -10.41
C ALA A 267 -13.81 -12.25 -11.22
N ALA A 268 -12.91 -13.04 -11.82
CA ALA A 268 -13.25 -14.27 -12.54
C ALA A 268 -13.69 -15.43 -11.62
N GLY A 269 -13.66 -15.25 -10.29
CA GLY A 269 -14.24 -16.19 -9.32
C GLY A 269 -13.28 -16.76 -8.28
N GLU A 270 -12.07 -16.21 -8.14
CA GLU A 270 -11.16 -16.63 -7.06
C GLU A 270 -11.79 -16.34 -5.70
N ARG A 271 -11.97 -17.39 -4.89
CA ARG A 271 -12.52 -17.28 -3.52
C ARG A 271 -11.46 -17.35 -2.43
N ARG A 272 -10.24 -17.77 -2.76
CA ARG A 272 -9.08 -17.82 -1.86
C ARG A 272 -7.81 -17.41 -2.61
N PRO A 273 -6.84 -16.76 -1.94
CA PRO A 273 -5.57 -16.43 -2.56
C PRO A 273 -4.78 -17.72 -2.88
N PRO A 274 -3.98 -17.74 -3.96
CA PRO A 274 -2.97 -18.76 -4.15
C PRO A 274 -1.96 -18.78 -3.01
N ASP A 275 -1.45 -19.96 -2.63
CA ASP A 275 -0.49 -20.11 -1.52
C ASP A 275 0.78 -19.26 -1.72
N ASN A 276 1.20 -19.06 -2.97
CA ASN A 276 2.36 -18.26 -3.33
C ASN A 276 2.03 -16.78 -3.59
N PHE A 277 0.80 -16.30 -3.36
CA PHE A 277 0.42 -14.93 -3.72
C PHE A 277 1.35 -13.88 -3.09
N GLY A 278 1.76 -14.08 -1.84
CA GLY A 278 2.63 -13.16 -1.11
C GLY A 278 3.97 -12.86 -1.79
N THR A 279 4.46 -13.75 -2.66
CA THR A 279 5.72 -13.54 -3.39
C THR A 279 5.51 -12.96 -4.79
N THR A 280 4.26 -12.88 -5.27
CA THR A 280 3.94 -12.37 -6.61
C THR A 280 3.89 -10.84 -6.67
N VAL A 281 3.62 -10.18 -5.55
CA VAL A 281 3.64 -8.71 -5.45
C VAL A 281 4.93 -8.30 -4.77
N THR A 282 5.89 -7.84 -5.57
CA THR A 282 7.17 -7.36 -5.07
C THR A 282 7.01 -5.99 -4.43
N ARG A 283 7.82 -5.69 -3.41
CA ARG A 283 7.90 -4.32 -2.88
C ARG A 283 8.83 -3.46 -3.73
N ALA A 284 8.57 -2.17 -3.75
CA ALA A 284 9.50 -1.17 -4.21
C ALA A 284 10.78 -1.22 -3.37
N MET A 285 11.92 -1.19 -4.05
CA MET A 285 13.22 -1.12 -3.40
C MET A 285 13.44 0.30 -2.91
N SER A 286 14.02 0.44 -1.72
CA SER A 286 14.51 1.74 -1.26
C SER A 286 15.72 2.17 -2.10
N PRO A 287 16.04 3.49 -2.17
CA PRO A 287 17.23 3.96 -2.87
C PRO A 287 18.53 3.25 -2.43
N ALA A 288 18.66 2.95 -1.13
CA ALA A 288 19.79 2.20 -0.58
C ALA A 288 19.83 0.74 -1.10
N GLU A 289 18.69 0.07 -1.20
CA GLU A 289 18.63 -1.29 -1.75
C GLU A 289 18.88 -1.31 -3.26
N THR A 290 18.36 -0.30 -3.99
CA THR A 290 18.66 -0.09 -5.40
C THR A 290 20.16 0.12 -5.63
N ALA A 291 20.83 0.89 -4.78
CA ALA A 291 22.28 1.06 -4.82
C ALA A 291 23.03 -0.29 -4.68
N VAL A 292 22.66 -1.12 -3.71
CA VAL A 292 23.27 -2.45 -3.53
C VAL A 292 23.06 -3.33 -4.76
N GLN A 293 21.82 -3.42 -5.25
CA GLN A 293 21.50 -4.25 -6.42
C GLN A 293 22.21 -3.77 -7.67
N MET A 294 22.29 -2.45 -7.88
CA MET A 294 22.96 -1.85 -9.03
C MET A 294 24.46 -2.17 -9.04
N ALA A 295 25.14 -2.00 -7.91
CA ALA A 295 26.55 -2.35 -7.78
C ALA A 295 26.79 -3.86 -7.94
N ALA A 296 25.85 -4.70 -7.49
CA ALA A 296 25.92 -6.15 -7.65
C ALA A 296 25.71 -6.59 -9.11
N ALA A 297 24.75 -6.00 -9.81
CA ALA A 297 24.40 -6.33 -11.19
C ALA A 297 25.41 -5.80 -12.23
N ALA A 298 26.13 -4.72 -11.91
CA ALA A 298 27.15 -4.16 -12.78
C ALA A 298 28.35 -5.10 -12.90
N ALA A 299 28.66 -5.50 -14.15
CA ALA A 299 29.86 -6.28 -14.48
C ALA A 299 31.14 -5.48 -14.15
N ASP A 300 31.14 -4.19 -14.50
CA ASP A 300 32.15 -3.21 -14.09
C ASP A 300 31.44 -1.95 -13.54
N PRO A 301 31.29 -1.82 -12.21
CA PRO A 301 30.69 -0.63 -11.59
C PRO A 301 31.43 0.67 -11.94
N GLY A 302 32.70 0.59 -12.31
CA GLY A 302 33.51 1.73 -12.72
C GLY A 302 33.09 2.29 -14.07
N THR A 303 32.17 1.66 -14.81
CA THR A 303 31.61 2.20 -16.08
C THR A 303 30.21 2.80 -15.94
N LEU A 304 29.63 2.75 -14.74
CA LEU A 304 28.32 3.30 -14.48
C LEU A 304 28.29 4.84 -14.70
N PRO A 305 27.15 5.41 -15.10
CA PRO A 305 26.93 6.85 -15.15
C PRO A 305 27.20 7.55 -13.80
N PHE A 306 27.55 8.84 -13.84
CA PHE A 306 27.87 9.60 -12.62
C PHE A 306 26.71 9.67 -11.62
N GLY A 307 25.47 9.72 -12.09
CA GLY A 307 24.29 9.67 -11.22
C GLY A 307 24.15 8.33 -10.47
N ASP A 308 24.57 7.23 -11.09
CA ASP A 308 24.57 5.91 -10.48
C ASP A 308 25.71 5.77 -9.47
N TRP A 309 26.89 6.33 -9.76
CA TRP A 309 27.95 6.46 -8.74
C TRP A 309 27.49 7.29 -7.55
N GLU A 310 26.87 8.44 -7.78
CA GLU A 310 26.32 9.29 -6.73
C GLU A 310 25.30 8.52 -5.88
N LEU A 311 24.38 7.78 -6.50
CA LEU A 311 23.42 6.94 -5.78
C LEU A 311 24.14 5.89 -4.93
N ILE A 312 25.06 5.10 -5.49
CA ILE A 312 25.73 4.03 -4.77
C ILE A 312 26.58 4.58 -3.61
N LEU A 313 27.41 5.58 -3.89
CA LEU A 313 28.40 6.10 -2.94
C LEU A 313 27.76 6.97 -1.85
N SER A 314 26.67 7.69 -2.13
CA SER A 314 25.95 8.47 -1.12
C SER A 314 25.25 7.61 -0.05
N HIS A 315 24.95 6.35 -0.37
CA HIS A 315 24.34 5.39 0.53
C HIS A 315 25.33 4.51 1.30
N ARG A 316 26.67 4.69 1.14
CA ARG A 316 27.73 3.89 1.78
C ARG A 316 27.47 3.57 3.25
N ASP A 317 27.01 4.54 4.01
CA ASP A 317 26.90 4.46 5.47
C ASP A 317 25.53 3.95 5.97
N ASP A 318 24.64 3.48 5.07
CA ASP A 318 23.29 3.04 5.45
C ASP A 318 23.21 1.58 5.93
N SER A 319 24.10 0.70 5.46
CA SER A 319 24.20 -0.71 5.87
C SER A 319 25.54 -1.34 5.48
N ASP A 320 25.86 -2.53 5.99
CA ASP A 320 27.07 -3.26 5.60
C ASP A 320 27.07 -3.65 4.11
N ASP A 321 25.91 -4.02 3.55
CA ASP A 321 25.76 -4.31 2.12
C ASP A 321 25.99 -3.07 1.26
N ASN A 322 25.48 -1.92 1.72
CA ASN A 322 25.72 -0.63 1.06
C ASN A 322 27.19 -0.23 1.12
N LYS A 323 27.86 -0.48 2.24
CA LYS A 323 29.30 -0.24 2.38
C LYS A 323 30.09 -1.10 1.40
N ALA A 324 29.79 -2.39 1.31
CA ALA A 324 30.44 -3.29 0.35
C ALA A 324 30.18 -2.88 -1.11
N ALA A 325 28.96 -2.47 -1.45
CA ALA A 325 28.60 -1.95 -2.76
C ALA A 325 29.39 -0.67 -3.12
N ALA A 326 29.51 0.26 -2.17
CA ALA A 326 30.27 1.49 -2.34
C ALA A 326 31.77 1.24 -2.47
N GLU A 327 32.35 0.34 -1.64
CA GLU A 327 33.76 -0.05 -1.74
C GLU A 327 34.07 -0.72 -3.08
N LYS A 328 33.22 -1.66 -3.54
CA LYS A 328 33.34 -2.29 -4.86
C LYS A 328 33.34 -1.24 -5.97
N THR A 329 32.41 -0.30 -5.91
CA THR A 329 32.25 0.75 -6.92
C THR A 329 33.43 1.73 -6.91
N TRP A 330 33.85 2.18 -5.74
CA TRP A 330 35.00 3.07 -5.59
C TRP A 330 36.30 2.42 -6.05
N ASN A 331 36.53 1.16 -5.69
CA ASN A 331 37.70 0.42 -6.16
C ASN A 331 37.72 0.28 -7.69
N ALA A 332 36.58 0.04 -8.33
CA ALA A 332 36.48 0.01 -9.79
C ALA A 332 36.77 1.38 -10.43
N ILE A 333 36.30 2.48 -9.84
CA ILE A 333 36.63 3.85 -10.28
C ILE A 333 38.13 4.11 -10.15
N VAL A 334 38.75 3.71 -9.04
CA VAL A 334 40.20 3.84 -8.81
C VAL A 334 40.99 2.96 -9.79
N GLU A 335 40.52 1.76 -10.11
CA GLU A 335 41.16 0.85 -11.09
C GLU A 335 41.31 1.54 -12.46
N ARG A 336 40.27 2.25 -12.90
CA ARG A 336 40.26 2.99 -14.17
C ARG A 336 41.28 4.14 -14.22
N GLN A 337 41.82 4.52 -13.07
CA GLN A 337 42.82 5.59 -12.93
C GLN A 337 44.23 5.03 -12.68
N ARG A 338 44.41 3.69 -12.68
CA ARG A 338 45.73 3.07 -12.56
C ARG A 338 46.61 3.39 -13.76
N GLY A 339 47.92 3.28 -13.55
CA GLY A 339 48.92 3.59 -14.58
C GLY A 339 48.99 5.08 -14.96
N GLY A 340 48.41 5.97 -14.16
CA GLY A 340 48.38 7.42 -14.41
C GLY A 340 47.21 7.88 -15.30
N ALA A 341 46.24 7.01 -15.58
CA ALA A 341 45.04 7.39 -16.29
C ALA A 341 44.24 8.45 -15.49
N ARG A 342 43.80 9.50 -16.18
CA ARG A 342 43.00 10.59 -15.62
C ARG A 342 41.62 10.58 -16.24
N LEU A 343 40.60 10.85 -15.45
CA LEU A 343 39.21 10.90 -15.91
C LEU A 343 38.93 12.26 -16.53
N LYS A 344 38.29 12.26 -17.70
CA LYS A 344 37.74 13.45 -18.33
C LYS A 344 36.26 13.57 -17.93
N LEU A 345 35.93 14.61 -17.17
CA LEU A 345 34.64 14.80 -16.54
C LEU A 345 33.97 16.07 -17.11
N PRO A 346 32.79 15.95 -17.74
CA PRO A 346 31.98 17.11 -18.10
C PRO A 346 31.28 17.65 -16.86
N VAL A 347 31.52 18.91 -16.51
CA VAL A 347 30.95 19.54 -15.32
C VAL A 347 30.37 20.91 -15.64
N LYS A 348 29.33 21.30 -14.90
CA LYS A 348 28.80 22.66 -14.89
C LYS A 348 29.48 23.45 -13.79
N VAL A 349 30.17 24.53 -14.14
CA VAL A 349 30.84 25.39 -13.16
C VAL A 349 29.79 26.08 -12.29
N ILE A 350 29.89 25.91 -10.97
CA ILE A 350 29.07 26.67 -10.01
C ILE A 350 29.89 27.85 -9.50
N ARG A 351 31.14 27.60 -9.09
CA ARG A 351 32.07 28.61 -8.62
C ARG A 351 33.50 28.24 -9.03
N ALA A 352 34.29 29.23 -9.42
CA ALA A 352 35.70 29.04 -9.76
C ALA A 352 36.58 30.07 -9.05
N THR A 353 37.76 29.62 -8.63
CA THR A 353 38.89 30.41 -8.14
C THR A 353 40.14 30.02 -8.93
N THR A 354 41.27 30.67 -8.69
CA THR A 354 42.52 30.34 -9.39
C THR A 354 43.02 28.93 -9.12
N GLU A 355 42.68 28.33 -7.97
CA GLU A 355 43.22 27.03 -7.57
C GLU A 355 42.13 25.94 -7.46
N ARG A 356 40.85 26.34 -7.45
CA ARG A 356 39.75 25.44 -7.13
C ARG A 356 38.47 25.74 -7.89
N ILE A 357 37.74 24.71 -8.30
CA ILE A 357 36.42 24.81 -8.94
C ILE A 357 35.41 23.96 -8.15
N GLU A 358 34.30 24.55 -7.76
CA GLU A 358 33.11 23.85 -7.29
C GLU A 358 32.16 23.68 -8.48
N ALA A 359 31.76 22.45 -8.76
CA ALA A 359 30.99 22.14 -9.95
C ALA A 359 29.92 21.08 -9.71
N ALA A 360 29.05 20.93 -10.70
CA ALA A 360 28.05 19.88 -10.77
C ALA A 360 28.41 18.86 -11.86
N LEU A 361 28.46 17.58 -11.51
CA LEU A 361 28.88 16.45 -12.33
C LEU A 361 27.68 15.66 -12.83
N SER A 362 26.74 15.27 -11.96
CA SER A 362 25.55 14.52 -12.41
C SER A 362 24.57 15.43 -13.14
N GLU A 363 23.89 14.93 -14.19
CA GLU A 363 22.94 15.74 -14.99
C GLU A 363 21.85 16.40 -14.12
N ARG A 364 21.40 15.69 -13.09
CA ARG A 364 20.46 16.20 -12.09
C ARG A 364 21.03 17.40 -11.35
N ASN A 365 22.27 17.31 -10.87
CA ASN A 365 22.92 18.39 -10.14
C ASN A 365 23.31 19.56 -11.05
N GLN A 366 23.68 19.30 -12.30
CA GLN A 366 23.91 20.32 -13.32
C GLN A 366 22.63 21.13 -13.59
N SER A 367 21.48 20.46 -13.70
CA SER A 367 20.18 21.11 -13.90
C SER A 367 19.77 21.97 -12.70
N ASN A 368 20.04 21.49 -11.48
CA ASN A 368 19.64 22.15 -10.23
C ASN A 368 20.68 23.15 -9.69
N GLY A 369 21.89 23.20 -10.26
CA GLY A 369 22.98 24.03 -9.76
C GLY A 369 23.54 23.59 -8.40
N VAL A 370 23.52 22.29 -8.12
CA VAL A 370 23.99 21.70 -6.86
C VAL A 370 25.44 21.23 -7.03
N VAL A 371 26.31 21.58 -6.08
CA VAL A 371 27.71 21.12 -6.08
C VAL A 371 27.77 19.67 -5.59
N ASP A 372 28.33 18.79 -6.42
CA ASP A 372 28.59 17.38 -6.11
C ASP A 372 30.04 16.96 -6.44
N ILE A 373 30.87 17.89 -6.95
CA ILE A 373 32.29 17.70 -7.15
C ILE A 373 33.07 18.97 -6.80
N ASP A 374 34.17 18.75 -6.11
CA ASP A 374 35.14 19.74 -5.69
C ASP A 374 36.48 19.45 -6.36
N ILE A 375 37.03 20.44 -7.05
CA ILE A 375 38.11 20.25 -8.02
C ILE A 375 39.31 21.10 -7.63
N ASP A 376 40.38 20.46 -7.17
CA ASP A 376 41.68 21.07 -6.90
C ASP A 376 42.58 21.01 -8.14
N LEU A 377 42.93 22.19 -8.65
CA LEU A 377 43.67 22.35 -9.90
C LEU A 377 45.16 22.08 -9.70
N ALA A 378 45.79 21.46 -10.70
CA ALA A 378 47.24 21.22 -10.71
C ALA A 378 48.04 22.53 -10.86
N HIS A 379 47.45 23.53 -11.50
CA HIS A 379 48.07 24.82 -11.81
C HIS A 379 47.06 25.94 -11.62
N SER A 380 47.55 27.13 -11.25
CA SER A 380 46.71 28.33 -11.13
C SER A 380 46.07 28.67 -12.48
N LEU A 381 44.74 28.72 -12.51
CA LEU A 381 43.96 28.99 -13.70
C LEU A 381 43.68 30.48 -13.89
N ARG A 382 44.09 31.01 -15.05
CA ARG A 382 43.74 32.36 -15.52
C ARG A 382 43.60 32.36 -17.04
N PRO A 383 42.53 32.93 -17.62
CA PRO A 383 41.32 33.44 -16.95
C PRO A 383 40.46 32.33 -16.31
N LEU A 384 39.50 32.68 -15.46
CA LEU A 384 38.59 31.72 -14.82
C LEU A 384 37.42 31.37 -15.73
N PRO A 385 36.93 30.12 -15.73
CA PRO A 385 35.71 29.75 -16.43
C PRO A 385 34.50 30.44 -15.80
N ALA A 386 33.55 30.88 -16.64
CA ALA A 386 32.34 31.54 -16.19
C ALA A 386 31.43 30.58 -15.41
N ALA A 387 30.80 31.08 -14.35
CA ALA A 387 29.75 30.35 -13.64
C ALA A 387 28.60 29.99 -14.61
N GLY A 388 28.07 28.78 -14.48
CA GLY A 388 27.06 28.21 -15.35
C GLY A 388 27.59 27.59 -16.65
N SER A 389 28.87 27.77 -16.99
CA SER A 389 29.45 27.18 -18.20
C SER A 389 29.68 25.67 -18.05
N MET A 390 29.52 24.94 -19.15
CA MET A 390 29.90 23.54 -19.25
C MET A 390 31.36 23.45 -19.67
N ILE A 391 32.17 22.76 -18.88
CA ILE A 391 33.58 22.51 -19.15
C ILE A 391 33.91 21.04 -19.00
N SER A 392 34.96 20.57 -19.68
CA SER A 392 35.58 19.27 -19.43
C SER A 392 36.83 19.45 -18.59
N ILE A 393 36.89 18.76 -17.46
CA ILE A 393 38.05 18.72 -16.56
C ILE A 393 38.70 17.35 -16.64
N ILE A 394 40.02 17.31 -16.70
CA ILE A 394 40.81 16.08 -16.67
C ILE A 394 41.52 16.01 -15.31
N GLY A 395 41.28 14.97 -14.52
CA GLY A 395 41.84 14.87 -13.17
C GLY A 395 41.78 13.46 -12.59
N THR A 396 42.17 13.33 -11.33
CA THR A 396 42.09 12.06 -10.59
C THR A 396 41.08 12.21 -9.44
N LEU A 397 40.03 11.39 -9.45
CA LEU A 397 39.11 11.26 -8.33
C LEU A 397 39.87 10.62 -7.17
N SER A 398 40.09 11.40 -6.12
CA SER A 398 40.95 11.07 -5.00
C SER A 398 40.20 10.54 -3.79
N ASP A 399 39.01 11.08 -3.53
CA ASP A 399 38.13 10.67 -2.44
C ASP A 399 36.68 11.11 -2.72
N TYR A 400 35.76 10.73 -1.84
CA TYR A 400 34.40 11.24 -1.80
C TYR A 400 33.85 11.29 -0.37
N ARG A 401 32.88 12.17 -0.14
CA ARG A 401 32.08 12.23 1.07
C ARG A 401 30.65 11.78 0.76
N PRO A 402 30.05 10.82 1.49
CA PRO A 402 28.68 10.38 1.21
C PRO A 402 27.60 11.44 1.50
N ARG A 403 27.77 12.25 2.57
CA ARG A 403 26.75 13.22 3.03
C ARG A 403 27.35 14.53 3.58
N PRO A 404 26.91 15.71 3.07
CA PRO A 404 26.31 15.86 1.75
C PRO A 404 27.27 15.32 0.69
N PHE A 405 26.71 14.71 -0.35
CA PHE A 405 27.49 14.02 -1.36
C PHE A 405 28.47 14.97 -2.05
N LEU A 406 29.75 14.58 -2.13
CA LEU A 406 30.79 15.39 -2.77
C LEU A 406 31.95 14.50 -3.22
N PHE A 407 32.32 14.57 -4.50
CA PHE A 407 33.58 14.03 -5.02
C PHE A 407 34.73 15.01 -4.83
N PHE A 408 35.94 14.48 -4.60
CA PHE A 408 37.17 15.27 -4.56
C PHE A 408 38.08 14.90 -5.73
N LEU A 409 38.23 15.82 -6.68
CA LEU A 409 39.10 15.68 -7.83
C LEU A 409 40.40 16.46 -7.61
N THR A 410 41.54 15.80 -7.76
CA THR A 410 42.85 16.43 -7.60
C THR A 410 43.66 16.34 -8.87
N LYS A 411 44.75 17.12 -8.93
CA LYS A 411 45.63 17.22 -10.11
C LYS A 411 44.81 17.52 -11.36
N ALA A 412 43.83 18.41 -11.20
CA ALA A 412 42.87 18.69 -12.24
C ALA A 412 43.38 19.77 -13.20
N GLU A 413 43.10 19.60 -14.48
CA GLU A 413 43.39 20.57 -15.53
C GLU A 413 42.18 20.67 -16.46
N LEU A 414 41.98 21.83 -17.07
CA LEU A 414 40.93 21.96 -18.08
C LEU A 414 41.37 21.22 -19.34
N ALA A 415 40.44 20.50 -19.95
CA ALA A 415 40.66 19.97 -21.29
C ALA A 415 40.90 21.14 -22.27
N GLU A 416 41.67 20.91 -23.33
CA GLU A 416 42.11 21.96 -24.25
C GLU A 416 40.95 22.74 -24.88
N GLU A 417 39.88 22.04 -25.23
CA GLU A 417 38.63 22.61 -25.75
C GLU A 417 37.88 23.47 -24.72
N SER A 418 38.12 23.22 -23.43
CA SER A 418 37.47 23.90 -22.30
C SER A 418 38.32 25.01 -21.70
N MET A 419 39.61 25.11 -22.06
CA MET A 419 40.45 26.22 -21.63
C MET A 419 39.80 27.55 -22.02
N PRO A 420 39.64 28.50 -21.10
CA PRO A 420 39.13 29.80 -21.48
C PRO A 420 40.19 30.48 -22.36
N VAL A 421 39.77 30.90 -23.55
CA VAL A 421 40.69 31.51 -24.53
C VAL A 421 41.28 32.77 -23.91
N ALA A 422 42.59 32.76 -23.65
CA ALA A 422 43.26 33.93 -23.11
C ALA A 422 43.04 35.09 -24.09
N GLY A 423 42.34 36.12 -23.62
CA GLY A 423 42.21 37.36 -24.36
C GLY A 423 43.57 38.04 -24.47
N GLY A 424 43.80 38.72 -25.58
CA GLY A 424 45.08 39.35 -25.84
C GLY A 424 45.05 40.24 -27.08
N ALA A 425 46.08 41.07 -27.20
CA ALA A 425 46.31 41.82 -28.43
C ALA A 425 46.50 40.84 -29.59
N CYS A 426 45.91 41.15 -30.73
CA CYS A 426 46.14 40.37 -31.93
C CYS A 426 47.55 40.63 -32.45
N ALA A 427 48.36 39.58 -32.53
CA ALA A 427 49.73 39.68 -33.02
C ALA A 427 49.78 39.92 -34.54
N ASP A 428 50.79 40.66 -34.99
CA ASP A 428 51.11 40.83 -36.40
C ASP A 428 52.31 39.93 -36.78
N PRO A 429 52.33 39.32 -37.98
CA PRO A 429 51.32 39.42 -39.04
C PRO A 429 50.04 38.63 -38.75
N ARG A 430 48.89 39.14 -39.24
CA ARG A 430 47.58 38.53 -38.97
C ARG A 430 47.45 37.13 -39.59
N PRO A 431 46.80 36.18 -38.88
CA PRO A 431 46.59 34.84 -39.38
C PRO A 431 45.77 34.85 -40.67
N GLN A 432 46.30 34.23 -41.73
CA GLN A 432 45.61 34.09 -43.03
C GLN A 432 44.73 32.83 -43.09
N MET A 433 44.95 31.88 -42.18
CA MET A 433 44.18 30.63 -42.07
C MET A 433 43.78 30.41 -40.62
N CYS A 434 42.50 30.09 -40.42
CA CYS A 434 41.93 29.79 -39.11
C CYS A 434 41.16 28.47 -39.16
N THR A 435 41.15 27.76 -38.03
CA THR A 435 40.34 26.54 -37.88
C THR A 435 38.85 26.91 -37.89
N GLN A 436 37.99 25.98 -38.34
CA GLN A 436 36.53 26.14 -38.28
C GLN A 436 35.96 25.78 -36.89
N GLU A 437 36.78 25.81 -35.84
CA GLU A 437 36.35 25.55 -34.47
C GLU A 437 35.45 26.70 -34.00
N TYR A 438 34.27 26.41 -33.47
CA TYR A 438 33.38 27.43 -32.91
C TYR A 438 33.60 27.56 -31.40
N ARG A 439 34.43 28.54 -31.00
CA ARG A 439 34.70 28.96 -29.61
C ARG A 439 34.62 30.48 -29.54
N PRO A 440 33.41 31.07 -29.36
CA PRO A 440 33.17 32.47 -29.64
C PRO A 440 34.14 33.39 -28.91
N ALA A 441 34.62 34.42 -29.61
CA ALA A 441 35.53 35.41 -29.08
C ALA A 441 35.01 36.82 -29.35
N CYS A 442 35.11 37.70 -28.36
CA CYS A 442 34.73 39.09 -28.45
C CYS A 442 35.94 39.90 -28.90
N GLY A 443 35.93 40.35 -30.15
CA GLY A 443 36.95 41.22 -30.71
C GLY A 443 36.64 42.69 -30.39
N LEU A 444 37.59 43.37 -29.75
CA LEU A 444 37.62 44.83 -29.62
C LEU A 444 38.23 45.40 -30.89
N ARG A 445 37.48 46.27 -31.58
CA ARG A 445 37.92 46.93 -32.80
C ARG A 445 38.62 48.26 -32.51
N ARG A 446 39.36 48.78 -33.49
CA ARG A 446 40.09 50.07 -33.41
C ARG A 446 39.19 51.26 -33.09
N ASP A 447 37.94 51.22 -33.52
CA ASP A 447 36.92 52.24 -33.25
C ASP A 447 36.28 52.12 -31.85
N GLY A 448 36.71 51.15 -31.05
CA GLY A 448 36.18 50.85 -29.72
C GLY A 448 34.93 49.96 -29.73
N SER A 449 34.37 49.62 -30.90
CA SER A 449 33.24 48.70 -31.01
C SER A 449 33.66 47.26 -30.72
N ARG A 450 32.68 46.44 -30.33
CA ARG A 450 32.89 45.03 -29.99
C ARG A 450 32.07 44.15 -30.94
N LYS A 451 32.67 43.07 -31.42
CA LYS A 451 31.98 42.09 -32.29
C LYS A 451 32.30 40.67 -31.88
N THR A 452 31.29 39.81 -31.86
CA THR A 452 31.44 38.37 -31.64
C THR A 452 31.93 37.70 -32.92
N TYR A 453 33.00 36.92 -32.81
CA TYR A 453 33.57 36.08 -33.87
C TYR A 453 33.42 34.61 -33.49
N GLY A 454 33.48 33.71 -34.47
CA GLY A 454 33.38 32.27 -34.24
C GLY A 454 34.52 31.69 -33.40
N ASN A 455 35.73 32.26 -33.50
CA ASN A 455 36.86 31.96 -32.62
C ASN A 455 37.88 33.12 -32.57
N ALA A 456 38.84 33.03 -31.65
CA ALA A 456 39.87 34.06 -31.47
C ALA A 456 40.78 34.24 -32.70
N CYS A 457 41.05 33.17 -33.46
CA CYS A 457 41.79 33.29 -34.72
C CYS A 457 40.99 34.12 -35.73
N GLY A 458 39.70 33.84 -35.90
CA GLY A 458 38.79 34.59 -36.76
C GLY A 458 38.62 36.04 -36.31
N ALA A 459 38.66 36.31 -35.00
CA ALA A 459 38.73 37.66 -34.48
C ALA A 459 40.03 38.36 -34.89
N CYS A 460 41.19 37.72 -34.71
CA CYS A 460 42.47 38.32 -35.05
C CYS A 460 42.81 38.36 -36.55
N ALA A 461 42.13 37.58 -37.39
CA ALA A 461 42.20 37.68 -38.84
C ALA A 461 41.55 38.97 -39.38
N ASP A 462 40.59 39.54 -38.64
CA ASP A 462 40.01 40.84 -38.95
C ASP A 462 41.02 41.95 -38.58
N SER A 463 41.46 42.71 -39.59
CA SER A 463 42.45 43.78 -39.43
C SER A 463 42.00 44.90 -38.50
N GLU A 464 40.69 45.07 -38.33
CA GLU A 464 40.11 46.08 -37.45
C GLU A 464 40.14 45.67 -35.98
N VAL A 465 40.37 44.39 -35.66
CA VAL A 465 40.40 43.91 -34.27
C VAL A 465 41.78 44.14 -33.66
N VAL A 466 41.85 44.90 -32.56
CA VAL A 466 43.09 45.19 -31.82
C VAL A 466 43.37 44.15 -30.75
N SER A 467 42.33 43.63 -30.12
CA SER A 467 42.43 42.58 -29.11
C SER A 467 41.18 41.73 -29.12
N GLN A 468 41.30 40.49 -28.68
CA GLN A 468 40.16 39.61 -28.46
C GLN A 468 40.08 39.18 -27.00
N SER A 469 38.90 38.72 -26.59
CA SER A 469 38.67 38.05 -25.32
C SER A 469 37.75 36.84 -25.53
N ALA A 470 37.85 35.82 -24.68
CA ALA A 470 36.93 34.68 -24.72
C ALA A 470 35.46 35.10 -24.54
N GLY A 471 34.56 34.41 -25.24
CA GLY A 471 33.11 34.56 -25.14
C GLY A 471 32.50 35.47 -26.21
N ALA A 472 31.17 35.49 -26.30
CA ALA A 472 30.45 36.49 -27.09
C ALA A 472 30.57 37.88 -26.45
N CYS A 473 30.49 38.93 -27.25
CA CYS A 473 30.45 40.29 -26.71
C CYS A 473 29.15 40.52 -25.91
N PRO A 474 29.23 41.28 -24.80
CA PRO A 474 28.06 41.66 -24.01
C PRO A 474 27.10 42.59 -24.76
#